data_AF-A0A0K8Q2A7-F1
#
_entry.id   AF-A0A0K8Q2A7-F1
#
_cell.length_a   1.000
_cell.length_b   1.000
_cell.length_c   1.000
_cell.angle_alpha   90.00
_cell.angle_beta   90.00
_cell.angle_gamma   90.00
#
_symmetry.space_group_name_H-M   'P 1'
#
loop_
_entity.id
_entity.type
_entity.pdbx_description
1 polymer ?
#
loop_
_entity_poly.entity_id
_entity_poly.type
_entity_poly.pdbx_seq_one_letter_code
_entity_poly.pdbx_strand_id
1 'polypeptide(L)'
;LDRASSGTGSGAMDPLPIHARAIGEILGSAPMGTTTAWVLAVLTVIGLYVIARTLRRTWWILGMYLVGALFYMVVSSWPPGTFRTMLTGVWYNDSFRLAALLPVVTLPIAVFGAEWLVWRLRALLEYLATLTPEQARSLPSSMAGLARLRLPAPARVVSVWVVIALLGVAAQGGTLSQVQQRLQSIFAVSKTSDLVDEDELKVLQQVDGKVPQGGVVVGNPLTGASLVYALAGRQALAPHIFGERTEMEQLLLDHWDEAAYNKDVCPAIRKLNAYWALDFGTKTVIPTEDPFPGLADLAAGTAPDIEVLATSNKARLVRTTACD
;
A
#
# COMPACT_ATOMS: atom_id res chain seq x y z
N LEU A 1 -5.58 -5.64 -42.15
CA LEU A 1 -6.20 -6.43 -41.06
C LEU A 1 -5.20 -6.44 -39.92
N ASP A 2 -5.06 -5.30 -39.23
CA ASP A 2 -4.11 -5.13 -38.13
C ASP A 2 -4.86 -4.48 -36.98
N ARG A 3 -4.91 -5.16 -35.84
CA ARG A 3 -5.35 -4.57 -34.57
C ARG A 3 -4.53 -5.18 -33.45
N ALA A 4 -3.42 -4.52 -33.14
CA ALA A 4 -2.72 -4.68 -31.88
C ALA A 4 -3.64 -4.28 -30.72
N SER A 5 -3.78 -5.17 -29.75
CA SER A 5 -4.53 -4.96 -28.52
C SER A 5 -3.55 -4.68 -27.38
N SER A 6 -3.33 -3.40 -27.09
CA SER A 6 -2.74 -2.95 -25.82
C SER A 6 -3.84 -3.00 -24.75
N GLY A 7 -3.83 -4.06 -23.95
CA GLY A 7 -4.74 -4.23 -22.82
C GLY A 7 -4.40 -3.27 -21.69
N THR A 8 -4.99 -2.07 -21.72
CA THR A 8 -5.16 -1.25 -20.52
C THR A 8 -6.25 -1.89 -19.67
N GLY A 9 -5.87 -2.45 -18.53
CA GLY A 9 -6.80 -2.90 -17.50
C GLY A 9 -7.46 -1.71 -16.80
N SER A 10 -8.28 -0.94 -17.53
CA SER A 10 -9.20 0.03 -16.96
C SER A 10 -10.52 -0.65 -16.69
N GLY A 11 -10.77 -1.03 -15.44
CA GLY A 11 -12.10 -1.37 -14.97
C GLY A 11 -13.04 -0.19 -15.24
N ALA A 12 -14.05 -0.44 -16.08
CA ALA A 12 -14.97 0.56 -16.61
C ALA A 12 -15.91 1.11 -15.52
N MET A 13 -15.67 2.36 -15.12
CA MET A 13 -16.66 3.41 -14.89
C MET A 13 -15.97 4.71 -15.31
N ASP A 14 -16.61 5.52 -16.16
CA ASP A 14 -16.07 6.78 -16.64
C ASP A 14 -15.51 7.61 -15.45
N PRO A 15 -14.20 7.93 -15.44
CA PRO A 15 -13.63 8.55 -14.27
C PRO A 15 -14.17 9.98 -14.18
N LEU A 16 -14.90 10.26 -13.10
CA LEU A 16 -14.97 11.60 -12.55
C LEU A 16 -13.58 12.24 -12.65
N PRO A 17 -13.46 13.53 -12.98
CA PRO A 17 -12.15 14.18 -13.06
C PRO A 17 -11.33 13.82 -11.81
N ILE A 18 -10.07 13.44 -12.00
CA ILE A 18 -9.23 12.74 -10.99
C ILE A 18 -9.23 13.49 -9.64
N HIS A 19 -9.44 14.80 -9.67
CA HIS A 19 -9.64 15.67 -8.50
C HIS A 19 -10.94 15.39 -7.72
N ALA A 20 -12.08 15.27 -8.40
CA ALA A 20 -13.37 14.96 -7.77
C ALA A 20 -13.36 13.56 -7.12
N ARG A 21 -12.69 12.60 -7.75
CA ARG A 21 -12.43 11.29 -7.15
C ARG A 21 -11.63 11.42 -5.87
N ALA A 22 -10.51 12.12 -5.88
CA ALA A 22 -9.67 12.29 -4.70
C ALA A 22 -10.39 13.02 -3.54
N ILE A 23 -11.24 14.02 -3.82
CA ILE A 23 -12.08 14.65 -2.77
C ILE A 23 -13.04 13.63 -2.17
N GLY A 24 -13.69 12.84 -3.02
CA GLY A 24 -14.59 11.76 -2.58
C GLY A 24 -13.87 10.72 -1.73
N GLU A 25 -12.65 10.35 -2.10
CA GLU A 25 -11.80 9.42 -1.35
C GLU A 25 -11.39 9.99 0.02
N ILE A 26 -11.06 11.29 0.09
CA ILE A 26 -10.73 11.96 1.36
C ILE A 26 -11.95 12.00 2.29
N LEU A 27 -13.09 12.51 1.81
CA LEU A 27 -14.31 12.63 2.61
C LEU A 27 -14.90 11.27 2.97
N GLY A 28 -14.82 10.31 2.04
CA GLY A 28 -15.29 8.94 2.20
C GLY A 28 -14.41 8.07 3.10
N SER A 29 -13.26 8.59 3.56
CA SER A 29 -12.21 7.80 4.23
C SER A 29 -11.84 6.54 3.44
N ALA A 30 -11.69 6.71 2.12
CA ALA A 30 -11.61 5.66 1.13
C ALA A 30 -10.46 5.86 0.13
N PRO A 31 -9.22 6.10 0.60
CA PRO A 31 -8.11 6.38 -0.29
C PRO A 31 -7.83 5.21 -1.25
N MET A 32 -7.37 5.53 -2.45
CA MET A 32 -6.93 4.56 -3.46
C MET A 32 -8.04 3.58 -3.88
N GLY A 33 -9.29 4.07 -3.92
CA GLY A 33 -10.45 3.30 -4.36
C GLY A 33 -10.89 2.18 -3.41
N THR A 34 -10.58 2.26 -2.11
CA THR A 34 -11.16 1.33 -1.12
C THR A 34 -12.64 1.61 -0.89
N THR A 35 -13.35 0.73 -0.17
CA THR A 35 -14.76 0.99 0.13
C THR A 35 -14.94 2.18 1.07
N THR A 36 -15.94 3.00 0.73
CA THR A 36 -16.37 4.14 1.54
C THR A 36 -16.82 3.70 2.92
N ALA A 37 -16.13 4.20 3.95
CA ALA A 37 -16.55 4.05 5.33
C ALA A 37 -17.67 5.06 5.62
N TRP A 38 -18.89 4.76 5.14
CA TRP A 38 -20.02 5.70 5.16
C TRP A 38 -20.30 6.33 6.53
N VAL A 39 -20.20 5.55 7.61
CA VAL A 39 -20.38 6.06 8.98
C VAL A 39 -19.31 7.11 9.30
N LEU A 40 -18.03 6.80 9.04
CA LEU A 40 -16.93 7.74 9.24
C LEU A 40 -17.07 8.97 8.34
N ALA A 41 -17.52 8.81 7.10
CA ALA A 41 -17.74 9.90 6.17
C ALA A 41 -18.81 10.88 6.69
N VAL A 42 -19.96 10.37 7.15
CA VAL A 42 -21.03 11.17 7.75
C VAL A 42 -20.54 11.87 9.01
N LEU A 43 -19.84 11.16 9.89
CA LEU A 43 -19.26 11.75 11.11
C LEU A 43 -18.24 12.83 10.78
N THR A 44 -17.43 12.65 9.74
CA THR A 44 -16.45 13.65 9.28
C THR A 44 -17.15 14.90 8.78
N VAL A 45 -18.21 14.78 7.97
CA VAL A 45 -19.01 15.93 7.50
C VAL A 45 -19.64 16.70 8.66
N ILE A 46 -20.21 16.00 9.64
CA ILE A 46 -20.77 16.62 10.85
C ILE A 46 -19.65 17.30 11.66
N GLY A 47 -18.50 16.65 11.80
CA GLY A 47 -17.33 17.20 12.48
C GLY A 47 -16.81 18.48 11.83
N LEU A 48 -16.72 18.51 10.50
CA LEU A 48 -16.36 19.71 9.74
C LEU A 48 -17.35 20.85 9.98
N TYR A 49 -18.66 20.55 10.02
CA TYR A 49 -19.68 21.53 10.37
C TYR A 49 -19.48 22.10 11.78
N VAL A 50 -19.22 21.24 12.77
CA VAL A 50 -18.98 21.65 14.16
C VAL A 50 -17.73 22.54 14.26
N ILE A 51 -16.63 22.10 13.64
CA ILE A 51 -15.36 22.83 13.63
C ILE A 51 -15.51 24.19 12.95
N ALA A 52 -16.28 24.28 11.85
CA ALA A 52 -16.55 25.55 11.19
C ALA A 52 -17.29 26.55 12.12
N ARG A 53 -18.15 26.06 13.02
CA ARG A 53 -18.82 26.89 14.04
C ARG A 53 -17.90 27.29 15.19
N THR A 54 -16.87 26.50 15.50
CA THR A 54 -15.94 26.75 16.61
C THR A 54 -14.53 27.15 16.16
N LEU A 55 -14.41 27.67 14.92
CA LEU A 55 -13.15 27.78 14.20
C LEU A 55 -12.06 28.52 14.98
N ARG A 56 -12.40 29.56 15.75
CA ARG A 56 -11.43 30.31 16.56
C ARG A 56 -10.61 29.42 17.52
N ARG A 57 -11.19 28.33 18.02
CA ARG A 57 -10.53 27.38 18.93
C ARG A 57 -9.97 26.15 18.20
N THR A 58 -10.61 25.72 17.11
CA THR A 58 -10.35 24.44 16.43
C THR A 58 -9.72 24.59 15.04
N TRP A 59 -9.28 25.78 14.64
CA TRP A 59 -8.71 26.04 13.30
C TRP A 59 -7.53 25.12 12.95
N TRP A 60 -6.69 24.75 13.94
CA TRP A 60 -5.52 23.90 13.71
C TRP A 60 -5.91 22.47 13.32
N ILE A 61 -7.04 21.95 13.82
CA ILE A 61 -7.57 20.64 13.44
C ILE A 61 -7.99 20.66 11.97
N LEU A 62 -8.73 21.70 11.58
CA LEU A 62 -9.09 21.91 10.18
C LEU A 62 -7.85 22.08 9.31
N GLY A 63 -6.86 22.85 9.78
CA GLY A 63 -5.60 23.07 9.09
C GLY A 63 -4.84 21.77 8.81
N MET A 64 -4.66 20.91 9.82
CA MET A 64 -4.01 19.60 9.65
C MET A 64 -4.74 18.72 8.63
N TYR A 65 -6.08 18.68 8.70
CA TYR A 65 -6.88 17.93 7.74
C TYR A 65 -6.76 18.47 6.32
N LEU A 66 -6.83 19.79 6.15
CA LEU A 66 -6.68 20.42 4.83
C LEU A 66 -5.28 20.21 4.24
N VAL A 67 -4.23 20.25 5.06
CA VAL A 67 -2.86 19.95 4.61
C VAL A 67 -2.73 18.48 4.21
N GLY A 68 -3.23 17.54 5.02
CA GLY A 68 -3.22 16.12 4.68
C GLY A 68 -4.03 15.81 3.41
N ALA A 69 -5.23 16.40 3.30
CA ALA A 69 -6.08 16.33 2.13
C ALA A 69 -5.38 16.89 0.87
N LEU A 70 -4.69 18.03 1.00
CA LEU A 70 -3.93 18.63 -0.09
C LEU A 70 -2.77 17.74 -0.53
N PHE A 71 -1.99 17.20 0.40
CA PHE A 71 -0.87 16.32 0.06
C PHE A 71 -1.35 15.06 -0.65
N TYR A 72 -2.40 14.42 -0.13
CA TYR A 72 -3.01 13.26 -0.77
C TYR A 72 -3.55 13.61 -2.17
N MET A 73 -4.28 14.71 -2.31
CA MET A 73 -4.80 15.21 -3.58
C MET A 73 -3.69 15.41 -4.63
N VAL A 74 -2.60 16.07 -4.23
CA VAL A 74 -1.47 16.34 -5.13
C VAL A 74 -0.83 15.03 -5.60
N VAL A 75 -0.57 14.10 -4.68
CA VAL A 75 0.10 12.84 -5.05
C VAL A 75 -0.82 11.89 -5.83
N SER A 76 -2.14 11.94 -5.61
CA SER A 76 -3.12 11.09 -6.30
C SER A 76 -3.55 11.62 -7.66
N SER A 77 -3.53 12.94 -7.84
CA SER A 77 -4.18 13.57 -9.00
C SER A 77 -3.24 14.33 -9.93
N TRP A 78 -2.01 14.67 -9.49
CA TRP A 78 -1.02 15.33 -10.36
C TRP A 78 0.03 14.36 -10.90
N PRO A 79 0.44 14.52 -12.17
CA PRO A 79 1.55 13.74 -12.72
C PRO A 79 2.88 14.09 -12.02
N PRO A 80 3.90 13.22 -12.12
CA PRO A 80 5.24 13.51 -11.64
C PRO A 80 5.78 14.82 -12.26
N GLY A 81 6.35 15.70 -11.43
CA GLY A 81 6.89 16.98 -11.89
C GLY A 81 7.32 17.87 -10.72
N THR A 82 7.95 19.01 -11.03
CA THR A 82 8.56 19.92 -10.03
C THR A 82 7.57 20.34 -8.94
N PHE A 83 6.32 20.67 -9.31
CA PHE A 83 5.30 21.07 -8.36
C PHE A 83 4.96 19.96 -7.35
N ARG A 84 4.69 18.75 -7.84
CA ARG A 84 4.40 17.58 -6.99
C ARG A 84 5.60 17.27 -6.10
N THR A 85 6.80 17.22 -6.65
CA THR A 85 8.03 16.95 -5.88
C THR A 85 8.33 18.01 -4.83
N MET A 86 8.04 19.28 -5.10
CA MET A 86 8.21 20.35 -4.10
C MET A 86 7.29 20.16 -2.89
N LEU A 87 6.03 19.76 -3.10
CA LEU A 87 5.05 19.60 -2.02
C LEU A 87 5.17 18.24 -1.31
N THR A 88 5.31 17.15 -2.07
CA THR A 88 5.22 15.78 -1.56
C THR A 88 6.53 15.00 -1.67
N GLY A 89 7.62 15.61 -2.13
CA GLY A 89 8.92 14.94 -2.28
C GLY A 89 9.53 14.49 -0.95
N VAL A 90 9.32 15.25 0.13
CA VAL A 90 9.67 14.83 1.51
C VAL A 90 8.94 13.54 1.91
N TRP A 91 7.76 13.31 1.32
CA TRP A 91 6.96 12.09 1.47
C TRP A 91 7.16 11.12 0.29
N TYR A 92 8.31 11.21 -0.38
CA TYR A 92 8.73 10.35 -1.51
C TYR A 92 7.80 10.35 -2.71
N ASN A 93 6.90 11.33 -2.83
CA ASN A 93 5.84 11.33 -3.83
C ASN A 93 5.00 10.03 -3.83
N ASP A 94 4.92 9.35 -2.68
CA ASP A 94 4.27 8.05 -2.51
C ASP A 94 2.81 8.23 -2.05
N SER A 95 1.88 7.79 -2.88
CA SER A 95 0.45 7.92 -2.60
C SER A 95 -0.03 7.01 -1.47
N PHE A 96 0.58 5.85 -1.27
CA PHE A 96 0.23 4.92 -0.20
C PHE A 96 0.63 5.49 1.17
N ARG A 97 1.80 6.13 1.27
CA ARG A 97 2.24 6.78 2.52
C ARG A 97 1.34 7.93 2.92
N LEU A 98 0.98 8.80 1.97
CA LEU A 98 0.08 9.93 2.24
C LEU A 98 -1.36 9.47 2.50
N ALA A 99 -1.83 8.42 1.81
CA ALA A 99 -3.10 7.78 2.12
C ALA A 99 -3.16 7.27 3.56
N ALA A 100 -2.08 6.63 4.04
CA ALA A 100 -2.00 6.09 5.40
C ALA A 100 -2.03 7.18 6.49
N LEU A 101 -1.71 8.43 6.15
CA LEU A 101 -1.80 9.57 7.07
C LEU A 101 -3.21 10.18 7.15
N LEU A 102 -4.07 9.96 6.15
CA LEU A 102 -5.43 10.54 6.15
C LEU A 102 -6.25 10.15 7.39
N PRO A 103 -6.30 8.88 7.83
CA PRO A 103 -7.04 8.52 9.04
C PRO A 103 -6.57 9.29 10.29
N VAL A 104 -5.29 9.62 10.39
CA VAL A 104 -4.71 10.35 11.53
C VAL A 104 -5.31 11.75 11.64
N VAL A 105 -5.53 12.43 10.50
CA VAL A 105 -6.09 13.79 10.47
C VAL A 105 -7.62 13.81 10.39
N THR A 106 -8.24 12.77 9.82
CA THR A 106 -9.70 12.64 9.71
C THR A 106 -10.35 12.19 11.02
N LEU A 107 -9.68 11.31 11.79
CA LEU A 107 -10.26 10.75 13.01
C LEU A 107 -10.64 11.80 14.06
N PRO A 108 -9.80 12.81 14.39
CA PRO A 108 -10.21 13.88 15.30
C PRO A 108 -11.48 14.60 14.86
N ILE A 109 -11.64 14.86 13.55
CA ILE A 109 -12.83 15.52 12.99
C ILE A 109 -14.06 14.62 13.17
N ALA A 110 -13.95 13.34 12.83
CA ALA A 110 -15.03 12.38 13.02
C ALA A 110 -15.45 12.28 14.50
N VAL A 111 -14.51 12.39 15.45
CA VAL A 111 -14.79 12.44 16.89
C VAL A 111 -15.61 13.69 17.27
N PHE A 112 -15.29 14.88 16.74
CA PHE A 112 -16.15 16.07 16.94
C PHE A 112 -17.57 15.85 16.41
N GLY A 113 -17.71 15.17 15.27
CA GLY A 113 -19.01 14.80 14.73
C GLY A 113 -19.79 13.85 15.64
N ALA A 114 -19.12 12.82 16.15
CA ALA A 114 -19.71 11.86 17.07
C ALA A 114 -20.08 12.49 18.42
N GLU A 115 -19.22 13.33 18.99
CA GLU A 115 -19.49 14.09 20.22
C GLU A 115 -20.73 14.96 20.06
N TRP A 116 -20.84 15.69 18.94
CA TRP A 116 -22.00 16.53 18.66
C TRP A 116 -23.29 15.72 18.54
N LEU A 117 -23.26 14.55 17.88
CA LEU A 117 -24.42 13.66 17.80
C LEU A 117 -24.82 13.13 19.18
N VAL A 118 -23.86 12.72 20.00
CA VAL A 118 -24.10 12.25 21.37
C VAL A 118 -24.70 13.37 22.22
N TRP A 119 -24.17 14.59 22.12
CA TRP A 119 -24.70 15.77 22.80
C TRP A 119 -26.14 16.07 22.36
N ARG A 120 -26.42 16.05 21.04
CA ARG A 120 -27.78 16.23 20.49
C ARG A 120 -28.75 15.17 20.98
N LEU A 121 -28.31 13.91 21.03
CA LEU A 121 -29.11 12.80 21.55
C LEU A 121 -29.44 13.00 23.02
N ARG A 122 -28.46 13.38 23.86
CA ARG A 122 -28.68 13.68 25.28
C ARG A 122 -29.68 14.82 25.46
N ALA A 123 -29.47 15.94 24.77
CA ALA A 123 -30.36 17.10 24.83
C ALA A 123 -31.79 16.74 24.39
N LEU A 124 -31.93 15.90 23.36
CA LEU A 124 -33.24 15.42 22.92
C LEU A 124 -33.91 14.53 23.97
N LEU A 125 -33.19 13.56 24.55
CA LEU A 125 -33.74 12.67 25.58
C LEU A 125 -34.11 13.43 26.87
N GLU A 126 -33.35 14.46 27.22
CA GLU A 126 -33.66 15.37 28.32
C GLU A 126 -34.91 16.20 28.02
N TYR A 127 -34.97 16.84 26.85
CA TYR A 127 -36.13 17.60 26.40
C TYR A 127 -37.41 16.76 26.42
N LEU A 128 -37.38 15.57 25.81
CA LEU A 128 -38.53 14.66 25.76
C LEU A 128 -38.97 14.20 27.15
N ALA A 129 -38.03 14.01 28.09
CA ALA A 129 -38.36 13.65 29.47
C ALA A 129 -39.06 14.78 30.25
N THR A 130 -38.88 16.04 29.84
CA THR A 130 -39.53 17.20 30.47
C THR A 130 -40.92 17.52 29.93
N LEU A 131 -41.36 16.87 28.84
CA LEU A 131 -42.64 17.18 28.20
C LEU A 131 -43.85 16.67 28.99
N THR A 132 -44.93 17.47 28.99
CA THR A 132 -46.23 17.03 29.52
C THR A 132 -46.94 16.07 28.56
N PRO A 133 -47.87 15.22 29.04
CA PRO A 133 -48.61 14.28 28.18
C PRO A 133 -49.39 14.96 27.05
N GLU A 134 -49.85 16.20 27.28
CA GLU A 134 -50.56 17.00 26.28
C GLU A 134 -49.61 17.53 25.20
N GLN A 135 -48.45 18.05 25.60
CA GLN A 135 -47.39 18.51 24.67
C GLN A 135 -46.79 17.33 23.86
N ALA A 136 -46.73 16.14 24.45
CA ALA A 136 -46.27 14.95 23.75
C ALA A 136 -47.24 14.48 22.64
N ARG A 137 -48.52 14.90 22.67
CA ARG A 137 -49.51 14.58 21.62
C ARG A 137 -49.35 15.45 20.37
N SER A 138 -48.75 16.64 20.47
CA SER A 138 -48.48 17.52 19.33
C SER A 138 -47.17 17.19 18.60
N LEU A 139 -46.39 16.22 19.09
CA LEU A 139 -45.17 15.77 18.41
C LEU A 139 -45.50 14.86 17.21
N PRO A 140 -44.61 14.81 16.21
CA PRO A 140 -44.69 13.82 15.13
C PRO A 140 -44.73 12.40 15.71
N SER A 141 -45.43 11.49 15.03
CA SER A 141 -45.68 10.11 15.48
C SER A 141 -44.39 9.33 15.81
N SER A 142 -43.30 9.59 15.11
CA SER A 142 -41.97 9.00 15.36
C SER A 142 -41.36 9.41 16.70
N MET A 143 -41.66 10.62 17.20
CA MET A 143 -41.12 11.16 18.46
C MET A 143 -42.10 10.97 19.64
N ALA A 144 -43.39 10.88 19.35
CA ALA A 144 -44.42 10.67 20.38
C ALA A 144 -44.25 9.34 21.13
N GLY A 145 -43.81 8.27 20.46
CA GLY A 145 -43.52 6.98 21.11
C GLY A 145 -42.36 7.06 22.10
N LEU A 146 -41.27 7.74 21.72
CA LEU A 146 -40.10 8.00 22.58
C LEU A 146 -40.44 8.91 23.77
N ALA A 147 -41.25 9.96 23.55
CA ALA A 147 -41.70 10.87 24.61
C ALA A 147 -42.57 10.15 25.66
N ARG A 148 -43.39 9.19 25.25
CA ARG A 148 -44.26 8.40 26.14
C ARG A 148 -43.48 7.39 26.99
N LEU A 149 -42.31 6.95 26.54
CA LEU A 149 -41.51 5.92 27.22
C LEU A 149 -40.91 6.40 28.57
N ARG A 150 -40.88 7.71 28.84
CA ARG A 150 -40.36 8.36 30.06
C ARG A 150 -39.15 7.64 30.66
N LEU A 151 -38.10 7.49 29.85
CA LEU A 151 -36.89 6.76 30.24
C LEU A 151 -36.29 7.34 31.53
N PRO A 152 -36.05 6.53 32.57
CA PRO A 152 -35.39 7.00 33.79
C PRO A 152 -33.94 7.41 33.50
N ALA A 153 -33.36 8.25 34.37
CA ALA A 153 -31.99 8.75 34.22
C ALA A 153 -30.93 7.68 33.85
N PRO A 154 -30.86 6.51 34.52
CA PRO A 154 -29.90 5.46 34.15
C PRO A 154 -30.13 4.91 32.74
N ALA A 155 -31.39 4.76 32.31
CA ALA A 155 -31.71 4.25 30.97
C ALA A 155 -31.28 5.21 29.85
N ARG A 156 -31.33 6.53 30.11
CA ARG A 156 -30.79 7.55 29.17
C ARG A 156 -29.28 7.43 29.02
N VAL A 157 -28.54 7.24 30.12
CA VAL A 157 -27.08 7.04 30.07
C VAL A 157 -26.74 5.77 29.29
N VAL A 158 -27.43 4.66 29.56
CA VAL A 158 -27.26 3.40 28.82
C VAL A 158 -27.55 3.60 27.34
N SER A 159 -28.60 4.32 26.96
CA SER A 159 -28.95 4.55 25.55
C SER A 159 -27.84 5.29 24.78
N VAL A 160 -27.15 6.23 25.44
CA VAL A 160 -26.00 6.93 24.84
C VAL A 160 -24.84 5.95 24.61
N TRP A 161 -24.53 5.11 25.59
CA TRP A 161 -23.48 4.10 25.45
C TRP A 161 -23.80 3.07 24.36
N VAL A 162 -25.06 2.67 24.24
CA VAL A 162 -25.53 1.81 23.14
C VAL A 162 -25.31 2.48 21.79
N VAL A 163 -25.64 3.76 21.64
CA VAL A 163 -25.39 4.50 20.39
C VAL A 163 -23.89 4.61 20.08
N ILE A 164 -23.05 4.87 21.08
CA ILE A 164 -21.59 4.89 20.91
C ILE A 164 -21.09 3.50 20.45
N ALA A 165 -21.56 2.43 21.08
CA ALA A 165 -21.20 1.06 20.70
C ALA A 165 -21.66 0.72 19.27
N LEU A 166 -22.89 1.10 18.90
CA LEU A 166 -23.43 0.91 17.56
C LEU A 166 -22.65 1.69 16.50
N LEU A 167 -22.27 2.95 16.78
CA LEU A 167 -21.40 3.73 15.91
C LEU A 167 -20.03 3.04 15.75
N GLY A 168 -19.47 2.53 16.84
CA GLY A 168 -18.23 1.75 16.82
C GLY A 168 -18.34 0.52 15.93
N VAL A 169 -19.37 -0.31 16.11
CA VAL A 169 -19.59 -1.52 15.29
C VAL A 169 -19.84 -1.16 13.82
N ALA A 170 -20.68 -0.15 13.55
CA ALA A 170 -21.02 0.26 12.19
C ALA A 170 -19.83 0.89 11.45
N ALA A 171 -18.91 1.54 12.16
CA ALA A 171 -17.67 2.07 11.57
C ALA A 171 -16.69 0.98 11.12
N GLN A 172 -16.82 -0.25 11.63
CA GLN A 172 -15.96 -1.39 11.24
C GLN A 172 -16.46 -2.13 9.99
N GLY A 173 -17.65 -1.80 9.47
CA GLY A 173 -18.33 -2.60 8.44
C GLY A 173 -17.68 -2.52 7.05
N GLY A 174 -17.31 -3.67 6.48
CA GLY A 174 -16.96 -3.86 5.06
C GLY A 174 -15.53 -3.46 4.64
N THR A 175 -14.88 -2.56 5.38
CA THR A 175 -13.49 -2.14 5.10
C THR A 175 -12.48 -3.23 5.45
N LEU A 176 -12.64 -3.88 6.60
CA LEU A 176 -11.67 -4.89 7.08
C LEU A 176 -11.64 -6.15 6.20
N SER A 177 -12.80 -6.67 5.80
CA SER A 177 -12.87 -7.88 4.96
C SER A 177 -12.27 -7.65 3.57
N GLN A 178 -12.44 -6.46 3.01
CA GLN A 178 -11.83 -6.11 1.72
C GLN A 178 -10.33 -5.87 1.83
N VAL A 179 -9.87 -5.24 2.92
CA VAL A 179 -8.44 -5.14 3.20
C VAL A 179 -7.83 -6.54 3.32
N GLN A 180 -8.48 -7.46 4.04
CA GLN A 180 -8.04 -8.87 4.13
C GLN A 180 -7.99 -9.54 2.76
N GLN A 181 -9.04 -9.40 1.93
CA GLN A 181 -9.05 -9.95 0.57
C GLN A 181 -7.93 -9.37 -0.30
N ARG A 182 -7.71 -8.06 -0.23
CA ARG A 182 -6.65 -7.38 -0.97
C ARG A 182 -5.25 -7.80 -0.50
N LEU A 183 -5.06 -7.97 0.81
CA LEU A 183 -3.81 -8.50 1.37
C LEU A 183 -3.58 -9.92 0.86
N GLN A 184 -4.60 -10.78 0.88
CA GLN A 184 -4.50 -12.13 0.33
C GLN A 184 -4.16 -12.12 -1.16
N SER A 185 -4.75 -11.23 -1.96
CA SER A 185 -4.44 -11.16 -3.39
C SER A 185 -3.04 -10.62 -3.69
N ILE A 186 -2.53 -9.69 -2.89
CA ILE A 186 -1.22 -9.06 -3.11
C ILE A 186 -0.08 -9.94 -2.59
N PHE A 187 -0.27 -10.60 -1.44
CA PHE A 187 0.77 -11.37 -0.78
C PHE A 187 0.73 -12.88 -1.05
N ALA A 188 -0.31 -13.39 -1.73
CA ALA A 188 -0.29 -14.77 -2.20
C ALA A 188 0.76 -14.95 -3.31
N VAL A 189 1.58 -15.98 -3.18
CA VAL A 189 2.48 -16.43 -4.24
C VAL A 189 1.65 -17.23 -5.23
N SER A 190 1.72 -16.82 -6.50
CA SER A 190 1.02 -17.44 -7.62
C SER A 190 1.92 -17.41 -8.84
N LYS A 191 1.56 -18.15 -9.89
CA LYS A 191 2.27 -18.15 -11.18
C LYS A 191 2.34 -16.79 -11.88
N THR A 192 1.53 -15.82 -11.47
CA THR A 192 1.47 -14.49 -12.08
C THR A 192 1.93 -13.39 -11.13
N SER A 193 2.48 -13.74 -9.96
CA SER A 193 2.95 -12.76 -8.98
C SER A 193 4.04 -11.87 -9.58
N ASP A 194 4.03 -10.59 -9.23
CA ASP A 194 4.94 -9.59 -9.81
C ASP A 194 6.31 -9.54 -9.14
N LEU A 195 6.39 -9.93 -7.87
CA LEU A 195 7.63 -9.87 -7.10
C LEU A 195 8.41 -11.19 -7.17
N VAL A 196 7.79 -12.30 -6.75
CA VAL A 196 8.33 -13.66 -6.85
C VAL A 196 7.18 -14.59 -7.19
N ASP A 197 7.32 -15.37 -8.27
CA ASP A 197 6.35 -16.39 -8.65
C ASP A 197 6.64 -17.77 -8.02
N GLU A 198 5.75 -18.74 -8.26
CA GLU A 198 5.88 -20.09 -7.72
C GLU A 198 7.16 -20.82 -8.16
N ASP A 199 7.66 -20.57 -9.37
CA ASP A 199 8.84 -21.23 -9.92
C ASP A 199 10.12 -20.59 -9.40
N GLU A 200 10.17 -19.26 -9.33
CA GLU A 200 11.24 -18.50 -8.70
C GLU A 200 11.36 -18.84 -7.21
N LEU A 201 10.24 -18.95 -6.49
CA LEU A 201 10.24 -19.32 -5.07
C LEU A 201 10.81 -20.73 -4.85
N LYS A 202 10.48 -21.70 -5.71
CA LYS A 202 11.05 -23.06 -5.64
C LYS A 202 12.55 -23.06 -5.82
N VAL A 203 13.09 -22.19 -6.68
CA VAL A 203 14.55 -22.03 -6.86
C VAL A 203 15.15 -21.39 -5.62
N LEU A 204 14.56 -20.32 -5.09
CA LEU A 204 15.02 -19.65 -3.86
C LEU A 204 15.10 -20.62 -2.67
N GLN A 205 14.10 -21.49 -2.50
CA GLN A 205 14.07 -22.48 -1.42
C GLN A 205 15.23 -23.50 -1.49
N GLN A 206 15.86 -23.67 -2.66
CA GLN A 206 16.99 -24.59 -2.84
C GLN A 206 18.35 -23.92 -2.64
N VAL A 207 18.41 -22.59 -2.63
CA VAL A 207 19.67 -21.83 -2.56
C VAL A 207 20.47 -22.15 -1.29
N ASP A 208 19.82 -22.27 -0.13
CA ASP A 208 20.51 -22.53 1.15
C ASP A 208 21.33 -23.85 1.12
N GLY A 209 20.85 -24.86 0.40
CA GLY A 209 21.56 -26.14 0.26
C GLY A 209 22.61 -26.18 -0.87
N LYS A 210 22.73 -25.12 -1.67
CA LYS A 210 23.57 -25.09 -2.88
C LYS A 210 24.62 -23.98 -2.88
N VAL A 211 24.38 -22.91 -2.14
CA VAL A 211 25.29 -21.77 -1.98
C VAL A 211 25.85 -21.79 -0.55
N PRO A 212 27.17 -21.68 -0.33
CA PRO A 212 27.75 -21.61 1.02
C PRO A 212 27.36 -20.30 1.73
N GLN A 213 27.40 -20.26 3.07
CA GLN A 213 26.97 -19.09 3.86
C GLN A 213 27.72 -17.78 3.54
N GLY A 214 28.96 -17.85 3.10
CA GLY A 214 29.73 -16.68 2.66
C GLY A 214 29.56 -16.33 1.18
N GLY A 215 28.77 -17.11 0.43
CA GLY A 215 28.56 -16.90 -1.00
C GLY A 215 27.65 -15.71 -1.28
N VAL A 216 28.09 -14.87 -2.20
CA VAL A 216 27.29 -13.75 -2.73
C VAL A 216 26.60 -14.21 -4.01
N VAL A 217 25.31 -13.91 -4.11
CA VAL A 217 24.46 -14.27 -5.23
C VAL A 217 24.20 -13.03 -6.08
N VAL A 218 24.60 -13.11 -7.35
CA VAL A 218 24.32 -12.09 -8.37
C VAL A 218 22.90 -12.28 -8.87
N GLY A 219 22.16 -11.20 -9.01
CA GLY A 219 20.79 -11.23 -9.47
C GLY A 219 20.36 -9.83 -9.84
N ASN A 220 19.53 -9.72 -10.87
CA ASN A 220 19.00 -8.43 -11.25
C ASN A 220 18.11 -7.88 -10.11
N PRO A 221 18.45 -6.73 -9.50
CA PRO A 221 17.66 -6.19 -8.39
C PRO A 221 16.26 -5.73 -8.81
N LEU A 222 16.00 -5.54 -10.12
CA LEU A 222 14.67 -5.23 -10.66
C LEU A 222 13.73 -6.44 -10.70
N THR A 223 14.24 -7.66 -10.51
CA THR A 223 13.44 -8.89 -10.40
C THR A 223 13.39 -9.36 -8.95
N GLY A 224 12.71 -10.49 -8.71
CA GLY A 224 12.66 -11.12 -7.39
C GLY A 224 13.99 -11.66 -6.86
N ALA A 225 15.08 -11.65 -7.65
CA ALA A 225 16.35 -12.29 -7.31
C ALA A 225 16.99 -11.71 -6.03
N SER A 226 16.81 -10.42 -5.77
CA SER A 226 17.32 -9.75 -4.56
C SER A 226 16.76 -10.32 -3.25
N LEU A 227 15.59 -10.99 -3.29
CA LEU A 227 14.97 -11.62 -2.12
C LEU A 227 15.67 -12.89 -1.66
N VAL A 228 16.72 -13.33 -2.35
CA VAL A 228 17.61 -14.40 -1.87
C VAL A 228 18.16 -14.14 -0.47
N TYR A 229 18.36 -12.87 -0.09
CA TYR A 229 18.70 -12.47 1.26
C TYR A 229 17.60 -12.81 2.27
N ALA A 230 16.35 -12.43 1.98
CA ALA A 230 15.23 -12.60 2.90
C ALA A 230 14.67 -14.03 2.92
N LEU A 231 14.68 -14.74 1.79
CA LEU A 231 14.00 -16.02 1.61
C LEU A 231 14.94 -17.23 1.67
N ALA A 232 16.24 -17.05 1.42
CA ALA A 232 17.22 -18.13 1.42
C ALA A 232 18.44 -17.87 2.33
N GLY A 233 18.51 -16.72 3.00
CA GLY A 233 19.60 -16.39 3.92
C GLY A 233 20.97 -16.35 3.23
N ARG A 234 21.05 -15.85 1.99
CA ARG A 234 22.31 -15.61 1.28
C ARG A 234 22.45 -14.17 0.85
N GLN A 235 23.67 -13.65 0.86
CA GLN A 235 23.92 -12.26 0.51
C GLN A 235 23.58 -12.03 -0.97
N ALA A 236 22.68 -11.10 -1.25
CA ALA A 236 22.47 -10.59 -2.60
C ALA A 236 23.58 -9.57 -2.92
N LEU A 237 24.16 -9.64 -4.12
CA LEU A 237 25.10 -8.63 -4.61
C LEU A 237 24.43 -7.24 -4.62
N ALA A 238 23.17 -7.21 -5.06
CA ALA A 238 22.35 -6.02 -5.15
C ALA A 238 21.04 -6.24 -4.37
N PRO A 239 20.99 -5.93 -3.06
CA PRO A 239 19.82 -6.22 -2.23
C PRO A 239 18.62 -5.29 -2.49
N HIS A 240 18.82 -4.17 -3.22
CA HIS A 240 17.78 -3.18 -3.46
C HIS A 240 17.99 -2.42 -4.77
N ILE A 241 16.90 -2.08 -5.48
CA ILE A 241 16.89 -1.43 -6.80
C ILE A 241 17.64 -0.08 -6.79
N PHE A 242 17.47 0.73 -5.74
CA PHE A 242 18.04 2.08 -5.62
C PHE A 242 19.31 2.16 -4.74
N GLY A 243 20.00 1.04 -4.54
CA GLY A 243 21.22 1.03 -3.71
C GLY A 243 22.42 1.63 -4.42
N GLU A 244 23.30 2.31 -3.69
CA GLU A 244 24.65 2.62 -4.16
C GLU A 244 25.44 1.34 -4.43
N ARG A 245 26.36 1.38 -5.40
CA ARG A 245 27.17 0.24 -5.81
C ARG A 245 28.63 0.63 -5.87
N THR A 246 29.48 -0.27 -5.39
CA THR A 246 30.91 -0.22 -5.67
C THR A 246 31.18 -0.52 -7.14
N GLU A 247 32.34 -0.12 -7.64
CA GLU A 247 32.75 -0.41 -9.03
C GLU A 247 32.73 -1.92 -9.34
N MET A 248 33.08 -2.77 -8.37
CA MET A 248 33.08 -4.23 -8.55
C MET A 248 31.67 -4.81 -8.57
N GLU A 249 30.76 -4.31 -7.74
CA GLU A 249 29.34 -4.73 -7.78
C GLU A 249 28.70 -4.31 -9.10
N GLN A 250 28.96 -3.09 -9.56
CA GLN A 250 28.45 -2.61 -10.84
C GLN A 250 29.00 -3.44 -12.01
N LEU A 251 30.31 -3.71 -12.01
CA LEU A 251 30.93 -4.58 -13.02
C LEU A 251 30.25 -5.94 -13.13
N LEU A 252 29.91 -6.58 -12.01
CA LEU A 252 29.22 -7.87 -12.03
C LEU A 252 27.75 -7.74 -12.48
N LEU A 253 27.07 -6.65 -12.15
CA LEU A 253 25.70 -6.45 -12.64
C LEU A 253 25.62 -6.17 -14.14
N ASP A 254 26.71 -5.69 -14.72
CA ASP A 254 26.79 -5.37 -16.14
C ASP A 254 27.37 -6.52 -16.97
N HIS A 255 28.25 -7.36 -16.38
CA HIS A 255 29.08 -8.30 -17.14
C HIS A 255 29.31 -9.68 -16.48
N TRP A 256 28.54 -10.10 -15.47
CA TRP A 256 28.83 -11.35 -14.74
C TRP A 256 28.86 -12.61 -15.63
N ASP A 257 27.98 -12.70 -16.61
CA ASP A 257 27.90 -13.79 -17.58
C ASP A 257 29.04 -13.82 -18.62
N GLU A 258 29.88 -12.78 -18.65
CA GLU A 258 31.07 -12.69 -19.51
C GLU A 258 32.32 -13.33 -18.88
N ALA A 259 32.19 -14.01 -17.74
CA ALA A 259 33.31 -14.49 -16.92
C ALA A 259 34.40 -15.29 -17.69
N ALA A 260 34.03 -16.03 -18.74
CA ALA A 260 34.98 -16.84 -19.51
C ALA A 260 35.90 -16.02 -20.44
N TYR A 261 35.52 -14.81 -20.83
CA TYR A 261 36.28 -14.00 -21.80
C TYR A 261 36.58 -12.58 -21.33
N ASN A 262 35.82 -12.05 -20.36
CA ASN A 262 36.09 -10.76 -19.75
C ASN A 262 37.07 -10.92 -18.57
N LYS A 263 38.31 -10.48 -18.80
CA LYS A 263 39.42 -10.57 -17.83
C LYS A 263 39.16 -9.84 -16.51
N ASP A 264 38.26 -8.86 -16.49
CA ASP A 264 38.01 -8.01 -15.32
C ASP A 264 36.97 -8.64 -14.37
N VAL A 265 36.15 -9.60 -14.85
CA VAL A 265 35.05 -10.24 -14.10
C VAL A 265 35.56 -11.25 -13.07
N CYS A 266 36.42 -12.20 -13.43
CA CYS A 266 36.90 -13.22 -12.49
C CYS A 266 37.66 -12.66 -11.26
N PRO A 267 38.46 -11.58 -11.36
CA PRO A 267 38.99 -10.89 -10.18
C PRO A 267 37.90 -10.38 -9.22
N ALA A 268 36.83 -9.79 -9.75
CA ALA A 268 35.71 -9.29 -8.95
C ALA A 268 34.91 -10.44 -8.31
N ILE A 269 34.60 -11.50 -9.07
CA ILE A 269 33.93 -12.72 -8.57
C ILE A 269 34.70 -13.32 -7.40
N ARG A 270 36.01 -13.51 -7.53
CA ARG A 270 36.87 -14.05 -6.47
C ARG A 270 36.89 -13.18 -5.23
N LYS A 271 37.01 -11.86 -5.41
CA LYS A 271 37.11 -10.92 -4.29
C LYS A 271 35.79 -10.78 -3.52
N LEU A 272 34.66 -10.81 -4.21
CA LEU A 272 33.32 -10.70 -3.62
C LEU A 272 32.70 -12.05 -3.27
N ASN A 273 33.36 -13.17 -3.59
CA ASN A 273 32.81 -14.52 -3.49
C ASN A 273 31.46 -14.68 -4.22
N ALA A 274 31.36 -14.07 -5.41
CA ALA A 274 30.13 -13.92 -6.19
C ALA A 274 30.01 -14.94 -7.34
N TYR A 275 30.24 -16.22 -7.04
CA TYR A 275 30.26 -17.29 -8.05
C TYR A 275 28.88 -17.77 -8.51
N TRP A 276 27.81 -17.32 -7.86
CA TRP A 276 26.45 -17.79 -8.09
C TRP A 276 25.58 -16.68 -8.65
N ALA A 277 24.66 -17.05 -9.54
CA ALA A 277 23.66 -16.13 -10.07
C ALA A 277 22.25 -16.73 -10.08
N LEU A 278 21.26 -15.87 -9.87
CA LEU A 278 19.84 -16.18 -10.03
C LEU A 278 19.33 -15.52 -11.31
N ASP A 279 18.91 -16.33 -12.27
CA ASP A 279 18.25 -15.88 -13.49
C ASP A 279 16.74 -16.12 -13.37
N PHE A 280 16.01 -15.03 -13.14
CA PHE A 280 14.54 -14.98 -13.07
C PHE A 280 13.93 -14.35 -14.33
N GLY A 281 14.71 -14.22 -15.41
CA GLY A 281 14.29 -13.61 -16.66
C GLY A 281 14.11 -12.10 -16.57
N THR A 282 13.28 -11.56 -17.47
CA THR A 282 13.20 -10.11 -17.75
C THR A 282 11.97 -9.42 -17.16
N LYS A 283 11.14 -10.14 -16.38
CA LYS A 283 9.97 -9.54 -15.74
C LYS A 283 10.42 -8.70 -14.55
N THR A 284 10.35 -7.37 -14.71
CA THR A 284 10.72 -6.42 -13.66
C THR A 284 9.53 -6.02 -12.79
N VAL A 285 9.81 -5.72 -11.51
CA VAL A 285 8.80 -5.28 -10.53
C VAL A 285 8.34 -3.84 -10.79
N ILE A 286 9.17 -3.03 -11.46
CA ILE A 286 8.86 -1.66 -11.85
C ILE A 286 9.01 -1.47 -13.36
N PRO A 287 8.13 -0.68 -14.00
CA PRO A 287 8.18 -0.45 -15.44
C PRO A 287 9.35 0.49 -15.77
N THR A 288 10.52 -0.07 -16.06
CA THR A 288 11.73 0.64 -16.43
C THR A 288 12.51 -0.19 -17.47
N GLU A 289 13.32 0.47 -18.28
CA GLU A 289 14.30 -0.24 -19.11
C GLU A 289 15.32 -0.88 -18.19
N ASP A 290 15.65 -2.15 -18.42
CA ASP A 290 16.55 -2.92 -17.56
C ASP A 290 18.00 -2.42 -17.73
N PRO A 291 18.60 -1.79 -16.70
CA PRO A 291 19.96 -1.28 -16.79
C PRO A 291 21.01 -2.31 -16.35
N PHE A 292 20.63 -3.56 -16.02
CA PHE A 292 21.53 -4.58 -15.47
C PHE A 292 21.67 -5.80 -16.40
N PRO A 293 22.45 -5.69 -17.49
CA PRO A 293 22.51 -6.71 -18.54
C PRO A 293 23.38 -7.93 -18.22
N GLY A 294 24.09 -7.97 -17.08
CA GLY A 294 25.12 -8.98 -16.80
C GLY A 294 24.64 -10.42 -16.61
N LEU A 295 23.37 -10.71 -16.90
CA LEU A 295 22.78 -12.05 -16.97
C LEU A 295 22.06 -12.31 -18.31
N ALA A 296 22.21 -11.42 -19.29
CA ALA A 296 21.51 -11.50 -20.57
C ALA A 296 21.96 -12.69 -21.43
N ASP A 297 23.25 -12.98 -21.50
CA ASP A 297 23.79 -14.15 -22.21
C ASP A 297 23.42 -15.45 -21.49
N LEU A 298 23.32 -15.41 -20.17
CA LEU A 298 22.78 -16.53 -19.41
C LEU A 298 21.32 -16.80 -19.82
N ALA A 299 20.47 -15.77 -19.87
CA ALA A 299 19.08 -15.87 -20.32
C ALA A 299 18.95 -16.34 -21.78
N ALA A 300 19.88 -15.94 -22.66
CA ALA A 300 19.96 -16.38 -24.06
C ALA A 300 20.53 -17.81 -24.23
N GLY A 301 21.15 -18.37 -23.18
CA GLY A 301 21.79 -19.68 -23.22
C GLY A 301 23.13 -19.69 -23.96
N THR A 302 23.77 -18.54 -24.08
CA THR A 302 25.05 -18.32 -24.79
C THR A 302 26.23 -18.19 -23.83
N ALA A 303 25.98 -17.96 -22.53
CA ALA A 303 27.04 -17.86 -21.53
C ALA A 303 27.82 -19.19 -21.38
N PRO A 304 29.14 -19.20 -21.65
CA PRO A 304 29.99 -20.39 -21.49
C PRO A 304 30.34 -20.66 -20.02
N ASP A 305 30.79 -21.88 -19.73
CA ASP A 305 31.34 -22.28 -18.41
C ASP A 305 30.38 -22.01 -17.23
N ILE A 306 29.11 -22.37 -17.42
CA ILE A 306 28.05 -22.27 -16.42
C ILE A 306 27.57 -23.66 -15.99
N GLU A 307 27.60 -23.91 -14.68
CA GLU A 307 27.00 -25.06 -14.01
C GLU A 307 25.61 -24.71 -13.47
N VAL A 308 24.58 -25.46 -13.86
CA VAL A 308 23.20 -25.25 -13.37
C VAL A 308 22.98 -26.05 -12.08
N LEU A 309 22.66 -25.37 -10.99
CA LEU A 309 22.49 -25.97 -9.66
C LEU A 309 21.03 -26.28 -9.32
N ALA A 310 20.09 -25.46 -9.80
CA ALA A 310 18.66 -25.67 -9.67
C ALA A 310 17.90 -25.02 -10.83
N THR A 311 16.74 -25.55 -11.17
CA THR A 311 15.86 -25.00 -12.22
C THR A 311 14.41 -25.28 -11.87
N SER A 312 13.55 -24.29 -12.08
CA SER A 312 12.10 -24.45 -12.14
C SER A 312 11.60 -23.63 -13.32
N ASN A 313 11.13 -24.32 -14.37
CA ASN A 313 10.69 -23.67 -15.61
C ASN A 313 11.77 -22.74 -16.19
N LYS A 314 11.56 -21.42 -16.21
CA LYS A 314 12.54 -20.43 -16.68
C LYS A 314 13.49 -19.94 -15.59
N ALA A 315 13.14 -20.11 -14.32
CA ALA A 315 13.95 -19.66 -13.19
C ALA A 315 15.12 -20.62 -12.95
N ARG A 316 16.33 -20.09 -12.78
CA ARG A 316 17.55 -20.89 -12.61
C ARG A 316 18.44 -20.33 -11.50
N LEU A 317 19.06 -21.24 -10.75
CA LEU A 317 20.25 -20.96 -9.94
C LEU A 317 21.44 -21.58 -10.65
N VAL A 318 22.47 -20.78 -10.91
CA VAL A 318 23.66 -21.22 -11.61
C VAL A 318 24.93 -20.83 -10.85
N ARG A 319 26.03 -21.47 -11.22
CA ARG A 319 27.39 -21.17 -10.78
C ARG A 319 28.30 -21.04 -11.99
N THR A 320 29.17 -20.04 -12.00
CA THR A 320 30.23 -19.96 -13.01
C THR A 320 31.42 -20.83 -12.62
N THR A 321 31.91 -21.64 -13.57
CA THR A 321 33.13 -22.45 -13.44
C THR A 321 34.32 -21.81 -14.17
N ALA A 322 34.13 -20.69 -14.86
CA ALA A 322 35.18 -19.99 -15.60
C ALA A 322 36.29 -19.42 -14.69
N CYS A 323 35.96 -19.16 -13.42
CA CYS A 323 36.83 -18.49 -12.45
C CYS A 323 37.35 -19.40 -11.34
N ASP A 324 37.22 -20.72 -11.52
CA ASP A 324 37.72 -21.75 -10.58
C ASP A 324 39.26 -21.87 -10.60
#